data_AF-A0A5C5SR32-F1
#
_entry.id   AF-A0A5C5SR32-F1
#
_cell.length_a   1.000
_cell.length_b   1.000
_cell.length_c   1.000
_cell.angle_alpha   90.00
_cell.angle_beta   90.00
_cell.angle_gamma   90.00
#
_symmetry.space_group_name_H-M   'P 1'
#
loop_
_entity.id
_entity.type
_entity.pdbx_description
1 polymer ?
#
loop_
_entity_poly.entity_id
_entity_poly.type
_entity_poly.pdbx_seq_one_letter_code
_entity_poly.pdbx_strand_id
1 'polypeptide(L)'
;MLQIKLLKPFYTKREGHLIKFVFAYQYFSILKDDELFHFIPVEGKEIVVNLNTFQVENLSEVFVFQKGNRFIRLPLYQLLLVSDIHMHLQAILQEEKSGVTEVNDQIKTEAMDAIEFLEHENFERMIDYALSIRDEEMFHDLLERQNTGGL
;
A
#
# COMPACT_ATOMS: atom_id res chain seq x y z
N MET A 1 8.54 29.05 0.49
CA MET A 1 8.06 28.30 -0.70
C MET A 1 7.70 26.90 -0.23
N LEU A 2 6.51 26.40 -0.56
CA LEU A 2 6.08 25.07 -0.10
C LEU A 2 6.54 24.03 -1.12
N GLN A 3 7.24 23.00 -0.67
CA GLN A 3 7.75 21.93 -1.53
C GLN A 3 7.32 20.58 -1.00
N ILE A 4 7.02 19.66 -1.89
CA ILE A 4 6.76 18.27 -1.56
C ILE A 4 8.13 17.58 -1.39
N LYS A 5 8.35 16.91 -0.25
CA LYS A 5 9.58 16.15 0.00
C LYS A 5 9.42 14.66 -0.19
N LEU A 6 8.24 14.15 0.13
CA LEU A 6 7.87 12.77 -0.11
C LEU A 6 6.41 12.76 -0.52
N LEU A 7 6.09 12.05 -1.59
CA LEU A 7 4.73 11.71 -1.97
C LEU A 7 4.76 10.29 -2.50
N LYS A 8 4.45 9.33 -1.64
CA LYS A 8 4.39 7.92 -2.01
C LYS A 8 3.05 7.37 -1.55
N PRO A 9 2.14 6.95 -2.45
CA PRO A 9 0.92 6.30 -2.03
C PRO A 9 1.25 5.05 -1.20
N PHE A 10 0.47 4.80 -0.15
CA PHE A 10 0.54 3.55 0.61
C PHE A 10 -0.04 2.40 -0.22
N TYR A 11 -1.14 2.65 -0.92
CA TYR A 11 -1.62 1.80 -2.01
C TYR A 11 -2.36 2.64 -3.05
N THR A 12 -2.50 2.05 -4.24
CA THR A 12 -3.25 2.62 -5.35
C THR A 12 -4.46 1.73 -5.64
N LYS A 13 -5.62 2.33 -5.87
CA LYS A 13 -6.85 1.61 -6.25
C LYS A 13 -7.38 2.13 -7.58
N ARG A 14 -7.58 1.24 -8.54
CA ARG A 14 -8.17 1.57 -9.84
C ARG A 14 -9.65 1.23 -9.88
N GLU A 15 -10.48 2.20 -10.27
CA GLU A 15 -11.92 2.06 -10.43
C GLU A 15 -12.32 2.62 -11.80
N GLY A 16 -12.31 1.76 -12.83
CA GLY A 16 -12.61 2.16 -14.20
C GLY A 16 -11.60 3.19 -14.74
N HIS A 17 -12.07 4.40 -15.00
CA HIS A 17 -11.27 5.55 -15.47
C HIS A 17 -10.69 6.39 -14.33
N LEU A 18 -10.96 6.04 -13.07
CA LEU A 18 -10.43 6.72 -11.90
C LEU A 18 -9.30 5.89 -11.28
N ILE A 19 -8.28 6.58 -10.80
CA ILE A 19 -7.23 6.01 -9.95
C ILE A 19 -7.20 6.79 -8.64
N LYS A 20 -7.19 6.07 -7.53
CA LYS A 20 -7.16 6.62 -6.16
C LYS A 20 -5.81 6.30 -5.54
N PHE A 21 -5.06 7.34 -5.21
CA PHE A 21 -3.83 7.23 -4.44
C PHE A 21 -4.17 7.41 -2.96
N VAL A 22 -4.00 6.36 -2.16
CA VAL A 22 -4.32 6.41 -0.72
C VAL A 22 -3.03 6.55 0.07
N PHE A 23 -2.97 7.50 1.00
CA PHE A 23 -1.79 7.85 1.77
C PHE A 23 -1.95 7.43 3.24
N ALA A 24 -0.85 6.95 3.82
CA ALA A 24 -0.75 6.61 5.24
C ALA A 24 0.16 7.60 5.99
N TYR A 25 0.20 7.49 7.32
CA TYR A 25 1.04 8.34 8.17
C TYR A 25 2.49 8.38 7.68
N GLN A 26 3.06 9.59 7.53
CA GLN A 26 4.42 9.86 7.04
C GLN A 26 4.74 9.52 5.57
N TYR A 27 3.80 8.93 4.80
CA TYR A 27 4.00 8.62 3.38
C TYR A 27 3.89 9.86 2.46
N PHE A 28 3.51 11.00 3.06
CA PHE A 28 3.45 12.30 2.41
C PHE A 28 4.10 13.31 3.36
N SER A 29 5.06 14.10 2.87
CA SER A 29 5.67 15.19 3.63
C SER A 29 5.90 16.44 2.79
N ILE A 30 5.86 17.59 3.46
CA ILE A 30 6.09 18.90 2.88
C ILE A 30 7.22 19.63 3.62
N LEU A 31 7.98 20.41 2.89
CA LEU A 31 8.91 21.39 3.43
C LEU A 31 8.29 22.78 3.31
N LYS A 32 8.13 23.47 4.44
CA LYS A 32 7.68 24.87 4.50
C LYS A 32 8.64 25.64 5.39
N ASP A 33 9.23 26.71 4.85
CA ASP A 33 10.16 27.58 5.59
C ASP A 33 11.32 26.79 6.23
N ASP A 34 11.91 25.85 5.48
CA ASP A 34 12.94 24.88 5.91
C ASP A 34 12.52 23.91 7.03
N GLU A 35 11.22 23.81 7.29
CA GLU A 35 10.67 22.89 8.26
C GLU A 35 9.91 21.74 7.60
N LEU A 36 10.27 20.51 7.97
CA LEU A 36 9.63 19.29 7.50
C LEU A 36 8.35 18.99 8.30
N PHE A 37 7.23 18.86 7.61
CA PHE A 37 5.96 18.42 8.18
C PHE A 37 5.53 17.09 7.55
N HIS A 38 5.07 16.17 8.38
CA HIS A 38 4.61 14.85 7.96
C HIS A 38 3.09 14.77 7.95
N PHE A 39 2.54 14.13 6.93
CA PHE A 39 1.11 13.91 6.81
C PHE A 39 0.57 13.00 7.92
N ILE A 40 -0.61 13.36 8.44
CA ILE A 40 -1.42 12.58 9.36
C ILE A 40 -2.83 12.35 8.74
N PRO A 41 -3.31 11.09 8.65
CA PRO A 41 -4.60 10.77 8.03
C PRO A 41 -5.77 11.03 8.98
N VAL A 42 -6.01 12.29 9.34
CA VAL A 42 -7.10 12.69 10.25
C VAL A 42 -8.35 13.12 9.49
N GLU A 43 -8.18 13.81 8.37
CA GLU A 43 -9.27 14.29 7.51
C GLU A 43 -9.17 13.53 6.18
N GLY A 44 -8.59 14.15 5.16
CA GLY A 44 -8.38 13.51 3.87
C GLY A 44 -7.20 12.57 3.82
N LYS A 45 -7.36 11.48 3.06
CA LYS A 45 -6.36 10.41 2.93
C LYS A 45 -6.12 9.97 1.49
N GLU A 46 -6.84 10.49 0.52
CA GLU A 46 -6.75 10.02 -0.86
C GLU A 46 -6.73 11.16 -1.88
N ILE A 47 -6.04 10.94 -2.99
CA ILE A 47 -6.08 11.80 -4.18
C ILE A 47 -6.67 10.98 -5.32
N VAL A 48 -7.77 11.46 -5.89
CA VAL A 48 -8.48 10.80 -6.99
C VAL A 48 -8.12 11.50 -8.29
N VAL A 49 -7.56 10.76 -9.23
CA VAL A 49 -7.19 11.26 -10.56
C VAL A 49 -8.01 10.55 -11.64
N ASN A 50 -8.50 11.34 -12.58
CA ASN A 50 -9.16 10.84 -13.78
C ASN A 50 -8.12 10.51 -14.85
N LEU A 51 -8.07 9.26 -15.29
CA LEU A 51 -7.08 8.77 -16.26
C LEU A 51 -7.33 9.28 -17.69
N ASN A 52 -8.53 9.76 -17.99
CA ASN A 52 -8.86 10.30 -19.31
C ASN A 52 -8.42 11.77 -19.43
N THR A 53 -8.61 12.56 -18.38
CA THR A 53 -8.32 14.01 -18.37
C THR A 53 -7.02 14.35 -17.65
N PHE A 54 -6.46 13.43 -16.88
CA PHE A 54 -5.35 13.64 -15.94
C PHE A 54 -5.63 14.73 -14.90
N GLN A 55 -6.91 14.97 -14.59
CA GLN A 55 -7.33 15.95 -13.60
C GLN A 55 -7.62 15.29 -12.25
N VAL A 56 -7.36 16.06 -11.19
CA VAL A 56 -7.72 15.69 -9.81
C VAL A 56 -9.19 16.01 -9.58
N GLU A 57 -9.97 15.02 -9.16
CA GLU A 57 -11.43 15.15 -8.98
C GLU A 57 -11.80 15.70 -7.58
N ASN A 58 -11.09 15.27 -6.53
CA ASN A 58 -11.40 15.63 -5.14
C ASN A 58 -10.61 16.85 -4.64
N LEU A 59 -10.71 17.98 -5.34
CA LEU A 59 -9.98 19.21 -5.04
C LEU A 59 -10.22 19.79 -3.64
N SER A 60 -11.38 19.50 -3.05
CA SER A 60 -11.77 19.97 -1.71
C SER A 60 -11.19 19.13 -0.57
N GLU A 61 -10.52 18.02 -0.88
CA GLU A 61 -9.92 17.13 0.12
C GLU A 61 -8.84 17.87 0.94
N VAL A 62 -8.89 17.77 2.27
CA VAL A 62 -7.97 18.50 3.17
C VAL A 62 -6.90 17.55 3.72
N PHE A 63 -5.64 17.87 3.44
CA PHE A 63 -4.49 17.16 3.95
C PHE A 63 -3.92 17.89 5.18
N VAL A 64 -3.70 17.13 6.24
CA VAL A 64 -3.17 17.65 7.50
C VAL A 64 -1.72 17.19 7.68
N PHE A 65 -0.83 18.14 7.92
CA PHE A 65 0.60 17.88 8.15
C PHE A 65 0.99 18.36 9.54
N GLN A 66 1.85 17.60 10.23
CA GLN A 66 2.25 17.83 11.61
C GLN A 66 3.77 17.92 11.75
N LYS A 67 4.22 18.82 12.62
CA LYS A 67 5.59 18.89 13.15
C LYS A 67 5.52 19.23 14.64
N GLY A 68 5.69 18.25 15.52
CA GLY A 68 5.47 18.40 16.96
C GLY A 68 4.03 18.85 17.25
N ASN A 69 3.85 20.01 17.88
CA ASN A 69 2.53 20.55 18.21
C ASN A 69 1.93 21.45 17.12
N ARG A 70 2.61 21.62 15.98
CA ARG A 70 2.16 22.48 14.89
C ARG A 70 1.49 21.66 13.80
N PHE A 71 0.36 22.16 13.32
CA PHE A 71 -0.44 21.55 12.26
C PHE A 71 -0.62 22.52 11.11
N ILE A 72 -0.53 21.99 9.89
CA ILE A 72 -0.81 22.69 8.64
C ILE A 72 -1.94 21.92 7.97
N ARG A 73 -3.07 22.60 7.72
CA ARG A 73 -4.19 22.05 6.95
C ARG A 73 -4.16 22.69 5.57
N LEU A 74 -4.09 21.87 4.53
CA LEU A 74 -4.06 22.33 3.16
C LEU A 74 -5.07 21.55 2.33
N PRO A 75 -6.08 22.23 1.76
CA PRO A 75 -6.88 21.65 0.70
C PRO A 75 -6.02 21.25 -0.49
N LEU A 76 -6.43 20.21 -1.20
CA LEU A 76 -5.70 19.69 -2.34
C LEU A 76 -5.57 20.73 -3.47
N TYR A 77 -6.62 21.52 -3.73
CA TYR A 77 -6.51 22.62 -4.69
C TYR A 77 -5.39 23.60 -4.33
N GLN A 78 -5.15 23.85 -3.04
CA GLN A 78 -4.09 24.75 -2.60
C GLN A 78 -2.73 24.09 -2.78
N LEU A 79 -2.58 22.80 -2.43
CA LEU A 79 -1.36 22.04 -2.69
C LEU A 79 -1.00 22.06 -4.18
N LEU A 80 -1.97 21.90 -5.08
CA LEU A 80 -1.77 21.95 -6.53
C LEU A 80 -1.26 23.33 -7.00
N LEU A 81 -1.71 24.41 -6.36
CA LEU A 81 -1.30 25.79 -6.73
C LEU A 81 0.03 26.23 -6.14
N VAL A 82 0.35 25.82 -4.90
CA VAL A 82 1.47 26.39 -4.13
C VAL A 82 2.68 25.46 -4.02
N SER A 83 2.61 24.27 -4.61
CA SER A 83 3.64 23.24 -4.53
C SER A 83 3.89 22.55 -5.87
N ASP A 84 4.93 21.73 -5.89
CA ASP A 84 5.34 20.89 -7.00
C ASP A 84 4.60 19.54 -7.07
N ILE A 85 3.48 19.36 -6.34
CA ILE A 85 2.75 18.08 -6.25
C ILE A 85 2.34 17.51 -7.61
N HIS A 86 2.06 18.36 -8.60
CA HIS A 86 1.74 17.90 -9.97
C HIS A 86 2.88 17.05 -10.58
N MET A 87 4.14 17.42 -10.34
CA MET A 87 5.28 16.67 -10.85
C MET A 87 5.36 15.29 -10.18
N HIS A 88 5.15 15.23 -8.86
CA HIS A 88 5.14 13.98 -8.11
C HIS A 88 3.97 13.07 -8.51
N LEU A 89 2.76 13.62 -8.66
CA LEU A 89 1.59 12.86 -9.13
C LEU A 89 1.79 12.31 -10.54
N GLN A 90 2.39 13.10 -11.44
CA GLN A 90 2.72 12.64 -12.78
C GLN A 90 3.75 11.51 -12.75
N ALA A 91 4.77 11.60 -11.89
CA ALA A 91 5.76 10.53 -11.71
C ALA A 91 5.10 9.24 -11.21
N ILE A 92 4.26 9.31 -10.17
CA ILE A 92 3.51 8.16 -9.64
C ILE A 92 2.61 7.56 -10.73
N LEU A 93 1.91 8.39 -11.51
CA LEU A 93 1.08 7.92 -12.62
C LEU A 93 1.89 7.23 -13.72
N GLN A 94 3.12 7.68 -13.98
CA GLN A 94 4.02 7.04 -14.93
C GLN A 94 4.55 5.71 -14.39
N GLU A 95 4.88 5.64 -13.10
CA GLU A 95 5.24 4.41 -12.41
C GLU A 95 4.09 3.40 -12.47
N GLU A 96 2.86 3.79 -12.18
CA GLU A 96 1.66 2.92 -12.28
C GLU A 96 1.36 2.47 -13.72
N LYS A 97 1.55 3.35 -14.71
CA LYS A 97 1.39 2.98 -16.13
C LYS A 97 2.47 2.00 -16.59
N SER A 98 3.68 2.15 -16.09
CA SER A 98 4.80 1.24 -16.37
C SER A 98 4.67 -0.06 -15.54
N GLY A 99 3.98 0.02 -14.41
CA GLY A 99 3.78 -0.99 -13.38
C GLY A 99 2.48 -1.79 -13.49
N VAL A 100 1.97 -2.04 -14.70
CA VAL A 100 0.98 -3.13 -14.93
C VAL A 100 1.57 -4.52 -14.59
N THR A 101 2.85 -4.61 -14.19
CA THR A 101 3.48 -5.85 -13.73
C THR A 101 3.85 -5.88 -12.25
N GLU A 102 4.06 -4.75 -11.56
CA GLU A 102 4.72 -4.77 -10.24
C GLU A 102 3.82 -4.23 -9.12
N VAL A 103 2.74 -4.97 -8.81
CA VAL A 103 2.45 -5.16 -7.38
C VAL A 103 3.59 -6.02 -6.85
N ASN A 104 4.71 -5.33 -6.59
CA ASN A 104 5.95 -5.76 -5.97
C ASN A 104 6.11 -7.30 -5.99
N ASP A 105 6.56 -7.86 -7.12
CA ASP A 105 6.78 -9.31 -7.27
C ASP A 105 7.66 -9.85 -6.15
N GLN A 106 8.55 -9.01 -5.60
CA GLN A 106 9.32 -9.32 -4.41
C GLN A 106 8.45 -9.51 -3.16
N ILE A 107 7.48 -8.61 -2.87
CA ILE A 107 6.55 -8.79 -1.74
C ILE A 107 5.63 -9.99 -1.96
N LYS A 108 5.17 -10.21 -3.21
CA LYS A 108 4.37 -11.39 -3.51
C LYS A 108 5.16 -12.68 -3.32
N THR A 109 6.41 -12.70 -3.76
CA THR A 109 7.31 -13.85 -3.58
C THR A 109 7.59 -14.07 -2.10
N GLU A 110 7.97 -13.03 -1.35
CA GLU A 110 8.19 -13.12 0.10
C GLU A 110 6.94 -13.56 0.88
N ALA A 111 5.76 -13.07 0.49
CA ALA A 111 4.51 -13.52 1.07
C ALA A 111 4.20 -14.98 0.71
N MET A 112 4.49 -15.42 -0.51
CA MET A 112 4.28 -16.79 -0.96
C MET A 112 5.23 -17.76 -0.27
N ASP A 113 6.52 -17.40 -0.15
CA ASP A 113 7.53 -18.15 0.60
C ASP A 113 7.14 -18.27 2.09
N ALA A 114 6.61 -17.19 2.69
CA ALA A 114 6.14 -17.22 4.07
C ALA A 114 4.90 -18.10 4.24
N ILE A 115 3.97 -18.11 3.27
CA ILE A 115 2.80 -18.99 3.27
C ILE A 115 3.23 -20.44 3.14
N GLU A 116 4.12 -20.77 2.20
CA GLU A 116 4.62 -22.13 2.00
C GLU A 116 5.33 -22.66 3.25
N PHE A 117 6.16 -21.83 3.89
CA PHE A 117 6.80 -22.18 5.15
C PHE A 117 5.77 -22.47 6.26
N LEU A 118 4.74 -21.63 6.41
CA LEU A 118 3.71 -21.81 7.43
C LEU A 118 2.84 -23.05 7.17
N GLU A 119 2.52 -23.35 5.92
CA GLU A 119 1.78 -24.55 5.52
C GLU A 119 2.61 -25.80 5.83
N HIS A 120 3.90 -25.82 5.49
CA HIS A 120 4.79 -26.94 5.80
C HIS A 120 4.85 -27.21 7.32
N GLU A 121 5.08 -26.17 8.12
CA GLU A 121 5.07 -26.26 9.58
C GLU A 121 3.71 -26.72 10.13
N ASN A 122 2.61 -26.39 9.45
CA ASN A 122 1.29 -26.84 9.85
C ASN A 122 1.06 -28.32 9.56
N PHE A 123 1.49 -28.80 8.39
CA PHE A 123 1.43 -30.21 8.02
C PHE A 123 2.21 -31.09 9.00
N GLU A 124 3.45 -30.72 9.32
CA GLU A 124 4.27 -31.46 10.29
C GLU A 124 3.57 -31.54 11.67
N ARG A 125 3.02 -30.43 12.17
CA ARG A 125 2.24 -30.43 13.42
C ARG A 125 0.98 -31.28 13.35
N MET A 126 0.29 -31.30 12.21
CA MET A 126 -0.92 -32.12 12.03
C MET A 126 -0.60 -33.61 11.95
N ILE A 127 0.55 -33.98 11.36
CA ILE A 127 1.06 -35.36 11.34
C ILE A 127 1.39 -35.82 12.76
N ASP A 128 2.13 -35.00 13.52
CA ASP A 128 2.42 -35.27 14.94
C ASP A 128 1.14 -35.38 15.77
N TYR A 129 0.16 -34.52 15.49
CA TYR A 129 -1.15 -34.59 16.14
C TYR A 129 -1.86 -35.90 15.83
N ALA A 130 -1.96 -36.31 14.57
CA ALA A 130 -2.57 -37.56 14.15
C ALA A 130 -1.91 -38.77 14.83
N LEU A 131 -0.57 -38.78 14.91
CA LEU A 131 0.19 -39.80 15.64
C LEU A 131 -0.15 -39.80 17.15
N SER A 132 -0.29 -38.62 17.76
CA SER A 132 -0.60 -38.49 19.18
C SER A 132 -1.98 -39.03 19.56
N ILE A 133 -2.98 -38.86 18.67
CA ILE A 133 -4.35 -39.35 18.86
C ILE A 133 -4.59 -40.73 18.25
N ARG A 134 -3.58 -41.32 17.59
CA ARG A 134 -3.64 -42.60 16.86
C ARG A 134 -4.70 -42.61 15.76
N ASP A 135 -4.83 -41.49 15.05
CA ASP A 135 -5.70 -41.36 13.89
C ASP A 135 -4.93 -41.74 12.62
N GLU A 136 -5.00 -43.04 12.26
CA GLU A 136 -4.30 -43.59 11.10
C GLU A 136 -4.84 -43.04 9.77
N GLU A 137 -6.14 -42.75 9.69
CA GLU A 137 -6.77 -42.22 8.48
C GLU A 137 -6.27 -40.80 8.18
N MET A 138 -6.28 -39.93 9.21
CA MET A 138 -5.75 -38.58 9.10
C MET A 138 -4.25 -38.56 8.79
N PHE A 139 -3.46 -39.47 9.39
CA PHE A 139 -2.03 -39.57 9.11
C PHE A 139 -1.74 -39.92 7.64
N HIS A 140 -2.46 -40.89 7.07
CA HIS A 140 -2.28 -41.29 5.68
C HIS A 140 -2.75 -40.21 4.69
N ASP A 141 -3.86 -39.53 4.96
CA ASP A 141 -4.35 -38.40 4.13
C ASP A 141 -3.35 -37.22 4.12
N LEU A 142 -2.76 -36.88 5.27
CA LEU A 142 -1.76 -35.80 5.36
C LEU A 142 -0.45 -36.15 4.63
N LEU A 143 0.01 -37.40 4.73
CA LEU A 143 1.19 -37.88 3.99
C LEU A 143 0.97 -37.88 2.48
N GLU A 144 -0.21 -38.25 2.02
CA GLU A 144 -0.53 -38.23 0.59
C GLU A 144 -0.52 -36.79 0.06
N ARG A 145 -1.14 -35.85 0.79
CA ARG A 145 -1.16 -34.42 0.44
C ARG A 145 0.21 -33.76 0.45
N GLN A 146 1.08 -34.12 1.41
CA GLN A 146 2.46 -33.65 1.48
C GLN A 146 3.27 -34.10 0.24
N ASN A 147 3.08 -35.34 -0.21
CA ASN A 147 3.80 -35.89 -1.37
C ASN A 147 3.29 -35.35 -2.71
N THR A 148 2.02 -34.96 -2.80
CA THR A 148 1.46 -34.37 -4.04
C THR A 148 1.72 -32.87 -4.17
N GLY A 149 2.39 -32.23 -3.20
CA GLY A 149 2.66 -30.79 -3.21
C GLY A 149 1.36 -29.99 -3.14
N GLY A 150 0.71 -30.01 -1.97
CA GLY A 150 -0.62 -29.42 -1.71
C GLY A 150 -0.95 -28.19 -2.56
N LEU A 151 -2.06 -28.32 -3.31
CA LEU A 151 -2.77 -27.33 -4.16
C LEU A 151 -2.04 -26.01 -4.52
#